data_AF-A0A367INY4-F1
#
_entry.id   AF-A0A367INY4-F1
#
_cell.length_a   1.000
_cell.length_b   1.000
_cell.length_c   1.000
_cell.angle_alpha   90.00
_cell.angle_beta   90.00
_cell.angle_gamma   90.00
#
_symmetry.space_group_name_H-M   'P 1'
#
loop_
_entity.id
_entity.type
_entity.pdbx_description
1 polymer ?
#
loop_
_entity_poly.entity_id
_entity_poly.type
_entity_poly.pdbx_seq_one_letter_code
_entity_poly.pdbx_strand_id
1 'polypeptide(L)'
;TKTMEEPKNNGPTVVVFDGSILERKPLFEAKSEKRRFLAITLPDKPEQKQPAMTPQELEEEAENERHDMELKQLLATSKLLEELEREEMTSKERRRHTLQKLETLGAKPTPKEKMPLPLKLKVNEVHKRRDLEKLQEAKDLGIYHKSLKHLYVKTKPKKRDRDPGITTGVGKMKGATLTLRKSDIQRIQRQGGKKSKK
;
A
#
# COMPACT_ATOMS: atom_id res chain seq x y z
N THR A 1 31.56 -56.16 -6.98
CA THR A 1 31.25 -57.55 -6.59
C THR A 1 32.44 -58.18 -5.89
N LYS A 2 32.49 -58.07 -4.56
CA LYS A 2 32.85 -59.17 -3.64
C LYS A 2 32.67 -58.63 -2.21
N THR A 3 31.50 -58.93 -1.66
CA THR A 3 31.30 -59.05 -0.21
C THR A 3 32.17 -60.20 0.29
N MET A 4 32.66 -60.06 1.52
CA MET A 4 32.97 -61.10 2.53
C MET A 4 33.88 -60.39 3.56
N GLU A 5 33.69 -60.39 4.87
CA GLU A 5 32.79 -61.07 5.80
C GLU A 5 33.02 -60.37 7.15
N GLU A 6 31.97 -60.14 7.94
CA GLU A 6 32.09 -59.64 9.31
C GLU A 6 32.58 -60.75 10.25
N PRO A 7 33.66 -60.56 11.04
CA PRO A 7 33.87 -61.41 12.19
C PRO A 7 32.93 -60.98 13.32
N LYS A 8 31.98 -61.85 13.65
CA LYS A 8 31.19 -61.81 14.89
C LYS A 8 32.12 -61.95 16.09
N ASN A 9 32.53 -60.82 16.66
CA ASN A 9 33.16 -60.79 17.98
C ASN A 9 32.06 -60.78 19.05
N ASN A 10 31.83 -61.93 19.68
CA ASN A 10 30.96 -62.10 20.85
C ASN A 10 31.66 -61.63 22.15
N GLY A 11 32.20 -60.41 22.16
CA GLY A 11 32.77 -59.77 23.35
C GLY A 11 31.93 -58.56 23.78
N PRO A 12 31.95 -58.16 25.07
CA PRO A 12 31.18 -57.01 25.53
C PRO A 12 31.68 -55.71 24.90
N THR A 13 30.77 -54.92 24.35
CA THR A 13 31.05 -53.58 23.78
C THR A 13 31.22 -52.57 24.91
N VAL A 14 32.46 -52.21 25.25
CA VAL A 14 32.74 -51.18 26.24
C VAL A 14 32.75 -49.82 25.54
N VAL A 15 31.74 -48.99 25.81
CA VAL A 15 31.73 -47.58 25.41
C VAL A 15 32.43 -46.79 26.50
N VAL A 16 33.66 -46.34 26.23
CA VAL A 16 34.39 -45.43 27.11
C VAL A 16 33.99 -44.00 26.77
N PHE A 17 33.37 -43.31 27.72
CA PHE A 17 33.08 -41.89 27.58
C PHE A 17 34.28 -41.10 28.12
N ASP A 18 34.90 -40.29 27.26
CA ASP A 18 35.90 -39.32 27.71
C ASP A 18 35.19 -38.25 28.57
N GLY A 19 35.49 -38.23 29.86
CA GLY A 19 34.89 -37.34 30.86
C GLY A 19 35.18 -35.85 30.68
N SER A 20 35.84 -35.45 29.58
CA SER A 20 36.19 -34.06 29.25
C SER A 20 34.97 -33.13 29.10
N ILE A 21 33.78 -33.70 28.90
CA ILE A 21 32.51 -32.95 28.83
C ILE A 21 32.08 -32.49 30.24
N LEU A 22 32.54 -33.16 31.32
CA LEU A 22 32.22 -32.79 32.70
C LEU A 22 32.95 -31.52 33.16
N GLU A 23 34.03 -31.11 32.49
CA GLU A 23 34.77 -29.88 32.79
C GLU A 23 34.26 -28.66 32.00
N ARG A 24 33.17 -28.78 31.24
CA ARG A 24 32.56 -27.61 30.59
C ARG A 24 32.07 -26.63 31.65
N LYS A 25 32.59 -25.41 31.60
CA LYS A 25 32.12 -24.27 32.41
C LYS A 25 30.58 -24.19 32.34
N PRO A 26 29.91 -23.85 33.46
CA PRO A 26 28.45 -23.77 33.46
C PRO A 26 27.97 -22.78 32.40
N LEU A 27 26.86 -23.12 31.73
CA LEU A 27 26.26 -22.33 30.63
C LEU A 27 25.92 -20.87 31.02
N PHE A 28 25.93 -20.54 32.30
CA PHE A 28 25.74 -19.19 32.83
C PHE A 28 26.96 -18.81 33.67
N GLU A 29 27.74 -17.83 33.22
CA GLU A 29 28.93 -17.36 33.94
C GLU A 29 28.56 -16.44 35.11
N ALA A 30 27.47 -15.64 34.99
CA ALA A 30 27.02 -14.74 36.04
C ALA A 30 25.69 -15.17 36.70
N LYS A 31 25.60 -15.03 38.03
CA LYS A 31 24.36 -15.31 38.79
C LYS A 31 23.18 -14.45 38.34
N SER A 32 23.45 -13.24 37.84
CA SER A 32 22.46 -12.32 37.29
C SER A 32 21.82 -12.86 36.01
N GLU A 33 22.61 -13.45 35.11
CA GLU A 33 22.15 -14.03 33.85
C GLU A 33 21.26 -15.25 34.11
N LYS A 34 21.66 -16.12 35.04
CA LYS A 34 20.84 -17.27 35.45
C LYS A 34 19.49 -16.83 36.03
N ARG A 35 19.46 -15.75 36.83
CA ARG A 35 18.21 -15.19 37.37
C ARG A 35 17.33 -14.58 36.29
N ARG A 36 17.91 -13.87 35.32
CA ARG A 36 17.17 -13.29 34.18
C ARG A 36 16.59 -14.36 33.27
N PHE A 37 17.36 -15.42 32.98
CA PHE A 37 16.90 -16.52 32.13
C PHE A 37 15.77 -17.34 32.76
N LEU A 38 15.78 -17.51 34.09
CA LEU A 38 14.76 -18.27 34.83
C LEU A 38 13.56 -17.42 35.28
N ALA A 39 13.59 -16.10 35.06
CA ALA A 39 12.46 -15.24 35.36
C ALA A 39 11.37 -15.42 34.28
N ILE A 40 10.11 -15.47 34.70
CA ILE A 40 8.92 -15.65 33.84
C ILE A 40 8.64 -14.38 32.99
N THR A 41 9.25 -13.26 33.37
CA THR A 41 9.14 -11.97 32.71
C THR A 41 10.16 -11.86 31.57
N LEU A 42 9.71 -11.40 30.40
CA LEU A 42 10.57 -11.10 29.26
C LEU A 42 11.64 -10.07 29.65
N PRO A 43 12.88 -10.17 29.12
CA PRO A 43 13.89 -9.16 29.36
C PRO A 43 13.44 -7.83 28.76
N ASP A 44 13.49 -6.75 29.56
CA ASP A 44 13.42 -5.40 29.03
C ASP A 44 14.55 -5.22 28.00
N LYS A 45 14.21 -4.60 26.85
CA LYS A 45 15.19 -4.28 25.80
C LYS A 45 16.37 -3.57 26.47
N PRO A 46 17.62 -3.92 26.14
CA PRO A 46 18.75 -3.16 26.66
C PRO A 46 18.57 -1.71 26.24
N GLU A 47 18.52 -0.80 27.21
CA GLU A 47 18.60 0.63 26.98
C GLU A 47 19.92 0.87 26.25
N GLN A 48 19.83 0.97 24.93
CA GLN A 48 20.92 1.47 24.12
C GLN A 48 21.12 2.92 24.56
N LYS A 49 22.22 3.20 25.25
CA LYS A 49 22.69 4.57 25.44
C LYS A 49 22.72 5.21 24.07
N GLN A 50 21.83 6.17 23.83
CA GLN A 50 21.82 6.92 22.60
C GLN A 50 23.22 7.52 22.41
N PRO A 51 23.79 7.47 21.19
CA PRO A 51 25.08 8.10 20.93
C PRO A 51 25.00 9.57 21.34
N ALA A 52 26.09 10.12 21.87
CA ALA A 52 26.13 11.54 22.23
C ALA A 52 25.84 12.37 20.98
N MET A 53 24.64 12.94 20.93
CA MET A 53 24.15 13.71 19.80
C MET A 53 25.00 14.96 19.60
N THR A 54 25.26 15.29 18.34
CA THR A 54 25.88 16.55 17.97
C THR A 54 24.93 17.72 18.32
N PRO A 55 25.45 18.94 18.55
CA PRO A 55 24.59 20.08 18.89
C PRO A 55 23.53 20.40 17.83
N GLN A 56 23.77 20.04 16.56
CA GLN A 56 22.79 20.17 15.49
C GLN A 56 21.65 19.16 15.62
N GLU A 57 21.95 17.90 15.96
CA GLU A 57 20.93 16.87 16.19
C GLU A 57 20.05 17.22 17.41
N LEU A 58 20.61 17.87 18.44
CA LEU A 58 19.82 18.35 19.59
C LEU A 58 18.84 19.47 19.24
N GLU A 59 19.22 20.37 18.32
CA GLU A 59 18.31 21.40 17.81
C GLU A 59 17.20 20.78 16.96
N GLU A 60 17.53 19.83 16.09
CA GLU A 60 16.55 19.08 15.29
C GLU A 60 15.59 18.25 16.18
N GLU A 61 16.08 17.63 17.25
CA GLU A 61 15.24 16.93 18.22
C GLU A 61 14.29 17.88 18.95
N ALA A 62 14.77 19.05 19.39
CA ALA A 62 13.92 20.06 20.02
C ALA A 62 12.86 20.60 19.05
N GLU A 63 13.17 20.76 17.77
CA GLU A 63 12.19 21.12 16.74
C GLU A 63 11.16 20.00 16.50
N ASN A 64 11.61 18.75 16.42
CA ASN A 64 10.72 17.60 16.29
C ASN A 64 9.78 17.45 17.49
N GLU A 65 10.28 17.68 18.72
CA GLU A 65 9.45 17.70 19.92
C GLU A 65 8.38 18.81 19.87
N ARG A 66 8.75 20.00 19.36
CA ARG A 66 7.78 21.09 19.16
C ARG A 66 6.72 20.72 18.13
N HIS A 67 7.12 20.14 17.00
CA HIS A 67 6.19 19.68 15.97
C HIS A 67 5.26 18.58 16.50
N ASP A 68 5.77 17.65 17.30
CA ASP A 68 4.96 16.60 17.93
C ASP A 68 3.97 17.17 18.95
N MET A 69 4.37 18.19 19.71
CA MET A 69 3.50 18.89 20.64
C MET A 69 2.39 19.63 19.90
N GLU A 70 2.71 20.34 18.83
CA GLU A 70 1.75 21.03 17.97
C GLU A 70 0.78 20.02 17.33
N LEU A 71 1.29 18.91 16.81
CA LEU A 71 0.47 17.84 16.24
C LEU A 71 -0.51 17.26 17.27
N LYS A 72 -0.06 17.00 18.51
CA LYS A 72 -0.93 16.52 19.60
C LYS A 72 -2.05 17.52 19.91
N GLN A 73 -1.73 18.81 19.94
CA GLN A 73 -2.71 19.87 20.15
C GLN A 73 -3.73 19.94 19.00
N LEU A 74 -3.28 19.87 17.75
CA LEU A 74 -4.16 19.85 16.57
C LEU A 74 -5.08 18.62 16.55
N LEU A 75 -4.55 17.45 16.87
CA LEU A 75 -5.36 16.23 16.97
C LEU A 75 -6.41 16.35 18.08
N ALA A 76 -6.05 16.89 19.24
CA ALA A 76 -6.99 17.12 20.34
C ALA A 76 -8.10 18.14 19.95
N THR A 77 -7.72 19.27 19.35
CA THR A 77 -8.69 20.30 18.91
C THR A 77 -9.60 19.79 17.80
N SER A 78 -9.07 19.04 16.82
CA SER A 78 -9.88 18.44 15.75
C SER A 78 -10.94 17.48 16.29
N LYS A 79 -10.61 16.71 17.33
CA LYS A 79 -11.55 15.82 18.00
C LYS A 79 -12.62 16.61 18.76
N LEU A 80 -12.25 17.68 19.45
CA LEU A 80 -13.21 18.54 20.16
C LEU A 80 -14.16 19.24 19.20
N LEU A 81 -13.64 19.79 18.10
CA LEU A 81 -14.46 20.39 17.04
C LEU A 81 -15.43 19.36 16.46
N GLU A 82 -14.96 18.14 16.20
CA GLU A 82 -15.82 17.07 15.70
C GLU A 82 -16.89 16.64 16.74
N GLU A 83 -16.56 16.63 18.03
CA GLU A 83 -17.51 16.34 19.09
C GLU A 83 -18.59 17.43 19.20
N LEU A 84 -18.20 18.69 19.13
CA LEU A 84 -19.12 19.83 19.08
C LEU A 84 -20.04 19.76 17.86
N GLU A 85 -19.47 19.55 16.67
CA GLU A 85 -20.23 19.36 15.43
C GLU A 85 -21.19 18.18 15.58
N ARG A 86 -20.76 17.07 16.19
CA ARG A 86 -21.64 15.93 16.44
C ARG A 86 -22.77 16.34 17.38
N GLU A 87 -22.50 17.01 18.49
CA GLU A 87 -23.48 17.43 19.49
C GLU A 87 -24.59 18.30 18.91
N GLU A 88 -24.22 19.29 18.09
CA GLU A 88 -25.17 20.16 17.39
C GLU A 88 -26.03 19.41 16.36
N MET A 89 -25.51 18.32 15.80
CA MET A 89 -26.17 17.56 14.74
C MET A 89 -27.25 16.61 15.27
N THR A 90 -28.37 16.55 14.53
CA THR A 90 -29.47 15.62 14.81
C THR A 90 -28.98 14.17 14.74
N SER A 91 -29.62 13.25 15.45
CA SER A 91 -29.25 11.81 15.46
C SER A 91 -29.07 11.20 14.05
N LYS A 92 -29.92 11.58 13.09
CA LYS A 92 -29.81 11.12 11.69
C LYS A 92 -28.61 11.74 10.95
N GLU A 93 -28.36 13.02 11.19
CA GLU A 93 -27.25 13.77 10.59
C GLU A 93 -25.91 13.25 11.12
N ARG A 94 -25.83 13.01 12.44
CA ARG A 94 -24.69 12.41 13.10
C ARG A 94 -24.31 11.06 12.48
N ARG A 95 -25.29 10.18 12.22
CA ARG A 95 -25.06 8.90 11.53
C ARG A 95 -24.57 9.07 10.09
N ARG A 96 -25.06 10.08 9.36
CA ARG A 96 -24.58 10.37 7.99
C ARG A 96 -23.15 10.90 8.02
N HIS A 97 -22.85 11.81 8.94
CA HIS A 97 -21.52 12.37 9.14
C HIS A 97 -20.50 11.26 9.48
N THR A 98 -20.83 10.36 10.41
CA THR A 98 -19.93 9.25 10.75
C THR A 98 -19.69 8.31 9.57
N LEU A 99 -20.73 8.01 8.76
CA LEU A 99 -20.56 7.21 7.55
C LEU A 99 -19.70 7.91 6.50
N GLN A 100 -19.91 9.21 6.26
CA GLN A 100 -19.07 10.00 5.35
C GLN A 100 -17.62 10.02 5.82
N LYS A 101 -17.37 10.20 7.12
CA LYS A 101 -16.02 10.13 7.69
C LYS A 101 -15.38 8.78 7.43
N LEU A 102 -16.09 7.68 7.68
CA LEU A 102 -15.58 6.34 7.37
C LEU A 102 -15.20 6.21 5.89
N GLU A 103 -16.02 6.72 4.97
CA GLU A 103 -15.71 6.73 3.53
C GLU A 103 -14.44 7.54 3.22
N THR A 104 -14.26 8.72 3.84
CA THR A 104 -13.04 9.54 3.66
C THR A 104 -11.79 8.85 4.21
N LEU A 105 -11.92 8.08 5.30
CA LEU A 105 -10.84 7.27 5.87
C LEU A 105 -10.53 6.01 5.05
N GLY A 106 -11.24 5.78 3.94
CA GLY A 106 -11.00 4.66 3.03
C GLY A 106 -11.89 3.45 3.27
N ALA A 107 -12.91 3.54 4.13
CA ALA A 107 -13.94 2.52 4.19
C ALA A 107 -14.72 2.49 2.87
N LYS A 108 -15.17 1.29 2.46
CA LYS A 108 -15.99 1.15 1.25
C LYS A 108 -17.33 1.87 1.47
N PRO A 109 -17.82 2.64 0.48
CA PRO A 109 -19.09 3.32 0.61
C PRO A 109 -20.22 2.31 0.78
N THR A 110 -21.21 2.68 1.59
CA THR A 110 -22.36 1.81 1.84
C THR A 110 -23.07 1.50 0.51
N PRO A 111 -23.43 0.22 0.25
CA PRO A 111 -24.08 -0.13 -1.00
C PRO A 111 -25.42 0.60 -1.09
N LYS A 112 -25.67 1.23 -2.24
CA LYS A 112 -26.95 1.89 -2.49
C LYS A 112 -28.08 0.87 -2.40
N GLU A 113 -29.21 1.29 -1.86
CA GLU A 113 -30.42 0.48 -1.81
C GLU A 113 -30.79 -0.03 -3.22
N LYS A 114 -31.25 -1.28 -3.29
CA LYS A 114 -31.61 -1.91 -4.57
C LYS A 114 -32.89 -1.25 -5.10
N MET A 115 -32.75 -0.42 -6.12
CA MET A 115 -33.88 0.21 -6.81
C MET A 115 -34.13 -0.43 -8.18
N PRO A 116 -35.39 -0.51 -8.64
CA PRO A 116 -35.71 -0.88 -10.02
C PRO A 116 -35.01 0.04 -11.04
N LEU A 117 -34.58 -0.54 -12.16
CA LEU A 117 -33.88 0.19 -13.23
C LEU A 117 -34.62 1.46 -13.71
N PRO A 118 -35.92 1.45 -14.02
CA PRO A 118 -36.60 2.66 -14.52
C PRO A 118 -36.60 3.80 -13.49
N LEU A 119 -36.80 3.47 -12.21
CA LEU A 119 -36.75 4.46 -11.13
C LEU A 119 -35.34 5.02 -10.97
N LYS A 120 -34.32 4.16 -11.01
CA LYS A 120 -32.91 4.55 -10.93
C LYS A 120 -32.51 5.51 -12.05
N LEU A 121 -32.97 5.26 -13.27
CA LEU A 121 -32.71 6.15 -14.42
C LEU A 121 -33.35 7.53 -14.21
N LYS A 122 -34.63 7.57 -13.82
CA LYS A 122 -35.33 8.83 -13.52
C LYS A 122 -34.65 9.63 -12.41
N VAL A 123 -34.27 8.97 -11.31
CA VAL A 123 -33.55 9.63 -10.20
C VAL A 123 -32.22 10.22 -10.69
N ASN A 124 -31.46 9.47 -11.49
CA ASN A 124 -30.22 9.97 -12.06
C ASN A 124 -30.43 11.16 -13.01
N GLU A 125 -31.50 11.17 -13.79
CA GLU A 125 -31.86 12.29 -14.66
C GLU A 125 -32.21 13.55 -13.86
N VAL A 126 -33.01 13.40 -12.79
CA VAL A 126 -33.34 14.51 -11.87
C VAL A 126 -32.08 15.07 -11.23
N HIS A 127 -31.15 14.22 -10.78
CA HIS A 127 -29.87 14.69 -10.24
C HIS A 127 -29.06 15.47 -11.28
N LYS A 128 -28.93 14.95 -12.51
CA LYS A 128 -28.23 15.65 -13.60
C LYS A 128 -28.87 17.00 -13.90
N ARG A 129 -30.20 17.09 -13.92
CA ARG A 129 -30.92 18.34 -14.15
C ARG A 129 -30.62 19.36 -13.07
N ARG A 130 -30.71 18.98 -11.80
CA ARG A 130 -30.36 19.85 -10.65
C ARG A 130 -28.91 20.32 -10.71
N ASP A 131 -27.98 19.45 -11.09
CA ASP A 131 -26.57 19.81 -11.22
C ASP A 131 -26.35 20.82 -12.36
N LEU A 132 -27.11 20.71 -13.46
CA LEU A 132 -27.09 21.69 -14.56
C LEU A 132 -27.72 23.03 -14.17
N GLU A 133 -28.84 23.01 -13.44
CA GLU A 133 -29.51 24.20 -12.92
C GLU A 133 -28.57 24.98 -11.99
N LYS A 134 -27.93 24.30 -11.02
CA LYS A 134 -26.91 24.91 -10.14
C LYS A 134 -25.72 25.50 -10.89
N LEU A 135 -25.29 24.85 -11.97
CA LEU A 135 -24.21 25.35 -12.82
C LEU A 135 -24.64 26.62 -13.54
N GLN A 136 -25.87 26.66 -14.03
CA GLN A 136 -26.44 27.84 -14.68
C GLN A 136 -26.60 28.99 -13.68
N GLU A 137 -27.19 28.74 -12.51
CA GLU A 137 -27.28 29.72 -11.43
C GLU A 137 -25.92 30.30 -11.05
N ALA A 138 -24.89 29.45 -10.91
CA ALA A 138 -23.54 29.92 -10.59
C ALA A 138 -22.93 30.78 -11.71
N LYS A 139 -23.29 30.55 -12.98
CA LYS A 139 -22.89 31.41 -14.11
C LYS A 139 -23.63 32.73 -14.09
N ASP A 140 -24.95 32.69 -13.87
CA ASP A 140 -25.81 33.86 -13.87
C ASP A 140 -25.45 34.80 -12.71
N LEU A 141 -25.07 34.24 -11.56
CA LEU A 141 -24.55 34.98 -10.39
C LEU A 141 -23.08 35.42 -10.55
N GLY A 142 -22.38 34.99 -11.60
CA GLY A 142 -20.96 35.29 -11.81
C GLY A 142 -19.98 34.61 -10.85
N ILE A 143 -20.44 33.66 -10.02
CA ILE A 143 -19.62 32.90 -9.05
C ILE A 143 -18.82 31.79 -9.77
N TYR A 144 -19.21 31.43 -10.99
CA TYR A 144 -18.56 30.38 -11.76
C TYR A 144 -17.14 30.78 -12.19
N HIS A 145 -16.12 30.14 -11.60
CA HIS A 145 -14.72 30.21 -12.06
C HIS A 145 -14.22 28.86 -12.55
N LYS A 146 -13.31 28.86 -13.53
CA LYS A 146 -12.76 27.63 -14.15
C LYS A 146 -12.06 26.71 -13.13
N SER A 147 -11.45 27.26 -12.08
CA SER A 147 -10.87 26.49 -10.98
C SER A 147 -11.92 25.69 -10.20
N LEU A 148 -13.13 26.25 -10.04
CA LEU A 148 -14.25 25.66 -9.31
C LEU A 148 -15.10 24.70 -10.17
N LYS A 149 -14.71 24.47 -11.42
CA LYS A 149 -15.44 23.58 -12.35
C LYS A 149 -15.69 22.18 -11.77
N HIS A 150 -14.77 21.67 -10.96
CA HIS A 150 -14.86 20.34 -10.35
C HIS A 150 -16.01 20.22 -9.32
N LEU A 151 -16.47 21.34 -8.75
CA LEU A 151 -17.61 21.38 -7.82
C LEU A 151 -18.95 21.17 -8.53
N TYR A 152 -19.07 21.71 -9.75
CA TYR A 152 -20.32 21.68 -10.53
C TYR A 152 -20.37 20.54 -11.56
N VAL A 153 -19.21 20.15 -12.11
CA VAL A 153 -19.11 19.12 -13.13
C VAL A 153 -18.20 18.01 -12.64
N LYS A 154 -18.77 16.86 -12.31
CA LYS A 154 -18.00 15.63 -12.09
C LYS A 154 -17.15 15.39 -13.34
N THR A 155 -15.82 15.34 -13.16
CA THR A 155 -14.85 15.19 -14.25
C THR A 155 -15.27 14.05 -15.17
N LYS A 156 -15.20 14.28 -16.48
CA LYS A 156 -15.66 13.33 -17.50
C LYS A 156 -15.16 11.92 -17.17
N PRO A 157 -15.99 10.88 -17.32
CA PRO A 157 -15.55 9.51 -17.10
C PRO A 157 -14.28 9.27 -17.92
N LYS A 158 -13.27 8.64 -17.29
CA LYS A 158 -12.03 8.24 -17.97
C LYS A 158 -12.45 7.50 -19.24
N LYS A 159 -12.18 8.09 -20.40
CA LYS A 159 -12.49 7.44 -21.67
C LYS A 159 -11.71 6.13 -21.66
N ARG A 160 -12.41 5.01 -21.84
CA ARG A 160 -11.78 3.71 -22.05
C ARG A 160 -10.74 3.89 -23.15
N ASP A 161 -9.53 3.37 -22.93
CA ASP A 161 -8.50 3.40 -23.96
C ASP A 161 -9.11 2.79 -25.22
N ARG A 162 -9.11 3.58 -26.29
CA ARG A 162 -9.70 3.18 -27.56
C ARG A 162 -8.96 1.94 -28.01
N ASP A 163 -9.70 0.87 -28.31
CA ASP A 163 -9.10 -0.35 -28.85
C ASP A 163 -8.23 0.04 -30.05
N PRO A 164 -6.91 -0.23 -30.02
CA PRO A 164 -6.02 0.11 -31.13
C PRO A 164 -6.40 -0.60 -32.44
N GLY A 165 -7.30 -1.59 -32.40
CA GLY A 165 -7.74 -2.33 -33.58
C GLY A 165 -6.64 -3.21 -34.15
N ILE A 166 -6.83 -3.67 -35.39
CA ILE A 166 -5.83 -4.48 -36.09
C ILE A 166 -4.66 -3.56 -36.48
N THR A 167 -3.50 -3.81 -35.88
CA THR A 167 -2.27 -3.06 -36.16
C THR A 167 -1.37 -3.81 -37.14
N THR A 168 -0.49 -3.09 -37.82
CA THR A 168 0.51 -3.71 -38.71
C THR A 168 1.60 -4.40 -37.93
N GLY A 169 1.92 -5.65 -38.29
CA GLY A 169 3.00 -6.43 -37.65
C GLY A 169 4.43 -5.97 -37.99
N VAL A 170 4.60 -5.06 -38.95
CA VAL A 170 5.90 -4.52 -39.37
C VAL A 170 5.86 -3.00 -39.48
N GLY A 171 6.89 -2.33 -38.98
CA GLY A 171 7.01 -0.87 -39.02
C GLY A 171 5.95 -0.10 -38.24
N LYS A 172 5.92 1.21 -38.44
CA LYS A 172 4.88 2.10 -37.89
C LYS A 172 4.14 2.77 -39.04
N MET A 173 2.84 2.52 -39.13
CA MET A 173 1.95 3.28 -40.02
C MET A 173 1.56 4.61 -39.39
N LYS A 174 1.70 5.71 -40.16
CA LYS A 174 1.14 7.01 -39.82
C LYS A 174 0.38 7.53 -41.04
N GLY A 175 -0.95 7.53 -40.97
CA GLY A 175 -1.79 7.81 -42.14
C GLY A 175 -1.56 6.76 -43.24
N ALA A 176 -1.27 7.23 -44.46
CA ALA A 176 -0.96 6.37 -45.60
C ALA A 176 0.53 6.00 -45.73
N THR A 177 1.40 6.50 -44.84
CA THR A 177 2.84 6.26 -44.92
C THR A 177 3.28 5.17 -43.95
N LEU A 178 3.93 4.13 -44.47
CA LEU A 178 4.58 3.08 -43.67
C LEU A 178 6.05 3.41 -43.46
N THR A 179 6.45 3.57 -42.20
CA THR A 179 7.85 3.80 -41.84
C THR A 179 8.48 2.48 -41.38
N LEU A 180 9.50 2.02 -42.12
CA LEU A 180 10.26 0.80 -41.83
C LEU A 180 11.63 1.14 -41.25
N ARG A 181 12.05 0.42 -40.22
CA ARG A 181 13.42 0.54 -39.69
C ARG A 181 14.36 -0.35 -40.50
N LYS A 182 15.63 0.04 -40.57
CA LYS A 182 16.69 -0.78 -41.21
C LYS A 182 16.74 -2.20 -40.62
N SER A 183 16.51 -2.33 -39.32
CA SER A 183 16.41 -3.62 -38.61
C SER A 183 15.30 -4.52 -39.16
N ASP A 184 14.14 -3.93 -39.43
CA ASP A 184 12.95 -4.68 -39.89
C ASP A 184 13.17 -5.17 -41.32
N ILE A 185 13.77 -4.33 -42.16
CA ILE A 185 14.16 -4.69 -43.53
C ILE A 185 15.14 -5.85 -43.53
N GLN A 186 16.22 -5.75 -42.74
CA GLN A 186 17.23 -6.81 -42.64
C GLN A 186 16.64 -8.12 -42.09
N ARG A 187 15.74 -8.05 -41.10
CA ARG A 187 15.05 -9.22 -40.54
C ARG A 187 14.22 -9.93 -41.61
N ILE A 188 13.44 -9.19 -42.39
CA ILE A 188 12.60 -9.74 -43.46
C ILE A 188 13.48 -10.38 -44.55
N GLN A 189 14.56 -9.71 -44.96
CA GLN A 189 15.50 -10.26 -45.95
C GLN A 189 16.14 -11.58 -45.49
N ARG A 190 16.50 -11.68 -44.20
CA ARG A 190 17.05 -12.93 -43.62
C ARG A 190 16.02 -14.05 -43.56
N GLN A 191 14.74 -13.73 -43.33
CA GLN A 191 13.67 -14.72 -43.26
C GLN A 191 13.19 -15.19 -44.64
N GLY A 192 13.26 -14.34 -45.67
CA GLY A 192 12.82 -14.66 -47.04
C GLY A 192 13.78 -15.55 -47.85
N GLY A 193 15.02 -15.73 -47.39
CA GLY A 193 15.99 -16.62 -48.03
C GLY A 193 15.70 -18.09 -47.72
N LYS A 194 14.93 -18.78 -48.59
CA LYS A 194 14.90 -20.25 -48.58
C LYS A 194 16.33 -20.76 -48.78
N LYS A 195 16.93 -21.37 -47.76
CA LYS A 195 18.16 -22.13 -47.92
C LYS A 195 17.87 -23.25 -48.93
N SER A 196 18.38 -23.15 -50.15
CA SER A 196 18.38 -24.30 -51.06
C SER A 196 19.23 -25.38 -50.39
N LYS A 197 18.60 -26.48 -49.98
CA LYS A 197 19.34 -27.67 -49.54
C LYS A 197 20.14 -28.16 -50.74
N LYS A 198 21.46 -28.04 -50.67
CA LYS A 198 22.37 -28.90 -51.42
C LYS A 198 22.44 -30.25 -50.71
#